data_AF-A0A0D3KYN9-F1
#
_entry.id   AF-A0A0D3KYN9-F1
#
_cell.length_a   1.000
_cell.length_b   1.000
_cell.length_c   1.000
_cell.angle_alpha   90.00
_cell.angle_beta   90.00
_cell.angle_gamma   90.00
#
_symmetry.space_group_name_H-M   'P 1'
#
loop_
_entity.id
_entity.type
_entity.pdbx_description
1 polymer ?
#
loop_
_entity_poly.entity_id
_entity_poly.type
_entity_poly.pdbx_seq_one_letter_code
_entity_poly.pdbx_strand_id
1 'polypeptide(L)'
;EVKPNGKVAIVSGGKMTKAYVIARQLKAQGCRVVLLETSKYWMVASRASNCVDRFAMVPLPEKDLAGYLDAVRALAIEEKADLFIPVTSPAASEYEAQVAPVLPAGCVSWSLDLETVRDLDDKTAFCSSAERLGLPAPRSHRVASDEEAHAFNEKLLAEAATATAGAETRYILKSLAYDSMHRLDLFTLPCAPDNPWIIQTFVVGDEYSTCALVKEGRLLAFTDNRACLSCFNYTPARSEALRSWVRDFCAARRLSGVVCIDFIVDAQSGTPYAIECNPRFSSNVLNLFWNPPFGGALFRPHKGGGVEAFFWPPPPPPPLQIWALLSKRPFSLRSAGALLSTVATKKDAYFDVADPLPFIAHLFVHIPALLARNLSTGNKWAKIDPCIGKLTEENGD
;
A
#
# COMPACT_ATOMS: atom_id res chain seq x y z
N GLU A 1 -0.13 11.93 29.23
CA GLU A 1 0.90 10.95 28.82
C GLU A 1 0.30 9.56 28.71
N VAL A 2 0.59 8.84 27.63
CA VAL A 2 0.19 7.44 27.46
C VAL A 2 1.17 6.58 28.26
N LYS A 3 0.68 5.69 29.12
CA LYS A 3 1.54 4.82 29.94
C LYS A 3 2.26 3.80 29.03
N PRO A 4 3.59 3.62 29.17
CA PRO A 4 4.31 2.58 28.46
C PRO A 4 3.73 1.20 28.75
N ASN A 5 3.56 0.38 27.71
CA ASN A 5 3.04 -0.98 27.82
C ASN A 5 4.14 -2.05 27.84
N GLY A 6 5.42 -1.62 27.78
CA GLY A 6 6.60 -2.49 27.79
C GLY A 6 6.93 -3.16 26.45
N LYS A 7 6.22 -2.80 25.37
CA LYS A 7 6.37 -3.43 24.04
C LYS A 7 7.13 -2.55 23.08
N VAL A 8 7.91 -3.17 22.21
CA VAL A 8 8.76 -2.49 21.23
C VAL A 8 8.37 -2.90 19.81
N ALA A 9 8.08 -1.93 18.96
CA ALA A 9 7.71 -2.15 17.57
C ALA A 9 8.72 -1.47 16.63
N ILE A 10 9.26 -2.24 15.71
CA ILE A 10 10.05 -1.74 14.57
C ILE A 10 9.08 -1.51 13.41
N VAL A 11 9.08 -0.30 12.83
CA VAL A 11 8.26 0.06 11.66
C VAL A 11 9.19 0.47 10.53
N SER A 12 9.14 -0.24 9.40
CA SER A 12 9.96 0.10 8.21
C SER A 12 9.31 1.19 7.36
N GLY A 13 9.96 1.59 6.27
CA GLY A 13 9.43 2.53 5.29
C GLY A 13 9.11 3.91 5.86
N GLY A 14 9.93 4.39 6.81
CA GLY A 14 9.70 5.65 7.52
C GLY A 14 9.52 6.88 6.64
N LYS A 15 9.92 6.82 5.35
CA LYS A 15 9.59 7.86 4.36
C LYS A 15 8.10 8.00 4.07
N MET A 16 7.34 6.92 4.18
CA MET A 16 5.94 6.87 3.76
C MET A 16 5.04 7.36 4.88
N THR A 17 4.05 8.17 4.52
CA THR A 17 3.07 8.70 5.48
C THR A 17 2.31 7.59 6.22
N LYS A 18 2.06 6.45 5.56
CA LYS A 18 1.46 5.27 6.21
C LYS A 18 2.31 4.73 7.37
N ALA A 19 3.64 4.82 7.31
CA ALA A 19 4.52 4.42 8.40
C ALA A 19 4.36 5.35 9.61
N TYR A 20 4.25 6.66 9.38
CA TYR A 20 3.95 7.63 10.44
C TYR A 20 2.61 7.35 11.13
N VAL A 21 1.55 7.08 10.36
CA VAL A 21 0.24 6.75 10.94
C VAL A 21 0.29 5.48 11.79
N ILE A 22 0.97 4.44 11.31
CA ILE A 22 1.19 3.20 12.06
C ILE A 22 1.99 3.47 13.34
N ALA A 23 3.08 4.24 13.26
CA ALA A 23 3.89 4.63 14.41
C ALA A 23 3.06 5.33 15.50
N ARG A 24 2.20 6.28 15.09
CA ARG A 24 1.28 6.96 16.02
C ARG A 24 0.29 6.02 16.68
N GLN A 25 -0.28 5.08 15.91
CA GLN A 25 -1.22 4.09 16.43
C GLN A 25 -0.58 3.19 17.48
N LEU A 26 0.68 2.78 17.26
CA LEU A 26 1.46 2.00 18.23
C LEU A 26 1.80 2.83 19.47
N LYS A 27 2.24 4.08 19.28
CA LYS A 27 2.57 4.99 20.39
C LYS A 27 1.35 5.26 21.27
N ALA A 28 0.16 5.40 20.67
CA ALA A 28 -1.10 5.56 21.39
C ALA A 28 -1.47 4.33 22.25
N GLN A 29 -0.94 3.15 21.93
CA GLN A 29 -1.07 1.94 22.76
C GLN A 29 0.01 1.83 23.85
N GLY A 30 0.95 2.79 23.91
CA GLY A 30 2.07 2.79 24.85
C GLY A 30 3.30 2.01 24.38
N CYS A 31 3.38 1.62 23.10
CA CYS A 31 4.56 0.96 22.56
C CYS A 31 5.72 1.96 22.45
N ARG A 32 6.95 1.47 22.63
CA ARG A 32 8.16 2.10 22.11
C ARG A 32 8.22 1.85 20.60
N VAL A 33 8.48 2.89 19.83
CA VAL A 33 8.51 2.82 18.36
C VAL A 33 9.91 3.10 17.84
N VAL A 34 10.45 2.14 17.09
CA VAL A 34 11.72 2.25 16.38
C VAL A 34 11.40 2.37 14.90
N LEU A 35 11.66 3.53 14.32
CA LEU A 35 11.44 3.79 12.90
C LEU A 35 12.69 3.38 12.10
N LEU A 36 12.48 2.61 11.04
CA LEU A 36 13.52 2.03 10.20
C LEU A 36 13.39 2.56 8.77
N GLU A 37 14.51 2.92 8.16
CA GLU A 37 14.54 3.37 6.77
C GLU A 37 15.94 3.22 6.15
N THR A 38 16.06 3.21 4.83
CA THR A 38 17.36 3.16 4.15
C THR A 38 18.10 4.51 4.19
N SER A 39 19.42 4.48 4.00
CA SER A 39 20.28 5.66 4.08
C SER A 39 19.88 6.79 3.14
N LYS A 40 19.23 6.49 2.00
CA LYS A 40 18.70 7.50 1.07
C LYS A 40 17.70 8.44 1.72
N TYR A 41 16.94 7.92 2.66
CA TYR A 41 15.81 8.58 3.30
C TYR A 41 16.12 8.87 4.76
N TRP A 42 17.38 9.20 5.06
CA TRP A 42 17.78 9.53 6.43
C TRP A 42 17.08 10.80 6.95
N MET A 43 16.69 11.74 6.09
CA MET A 43 16.01 12.98 6.46
C MET A 43 14.47 12.92 6.43
N VAL A 44 13.87 11.74 6.59
CA VAL A 44 12.40 11.58 6.47
C VAL A 44 11.62 12.32 7.54
N ALA A 45 10.48 12.89 7.17
CA ALA A 45 9.61 13.67 8.06
C ALA A 45 9.23 12.92 9.35
N SER A 46 8.84 11.65 9.22
CA SER A 46 8.36 10.81 10.31
C SER A 46 9.35 10.71 11.47
N ARG A 47 10.66 10.83 11.23
CA ARG A 47 11.68 10.71 12.28
C ARG A 47 11.68 11.87 13.28
N ALA A 48 11.10 13.01 12.89
CA ALA A 48 10.99 14.19 13.74
C ALA A 48 9.77 14.13 14.67
N SER A 49 8.94 13.10 14.53
CA SER A 49 7.74 12.90 15.33
C SER A 49 8.07 12.56 16.77
N ASN A 50 7.27 13.08 17.71
CA ASN A 50 7.30 12.63 19.10
C ASN A 50 6.79 11.19 19.31
N CYS A 51 6.21 10.56 18.28
CA CYS A 51 5.79 9.17 18.33
C CYS A 51 6.91 8.18 17.98
N VAL A 52 8.09 8.66 17.57
CA VAL A 52 9.26 7.86 17.22
C VAL A 52 10.30 7.99 18.33
N ASP A 53 10.60 6.87 18.99
CA ASP A 53 11.57 6.84 20.10
C ASP A 53 13.01 6.62 19.63
N ARG A 54 13.18 6.02 18.45
CA ARG A 54 14.47 5.83 17.79
C ARG A 54 14.30 5.79 16.28
N PHE A 55 15.27 6.34 15.55
CA PHE A 55 15.41 6.17 14.11
C PHE A 55 16.68 5.38 13.80
N ALA A 56 16.55 4.33 12.98
CA ALA A 56 17.66 3.49 12.56
C ALA A 56 17.74 3.44 11.02
N MET A 57 18.97 3.38 10.51
CA MET A 57 19.23 3.25 9.08
C MET A 57 19.72 1.85 8.75
N VAL A 58 19.28 1.32 7.61
CA VAL A 58 19.69 0.01 7.10
C VAL A 58 20.17 0.08 5.64
N PRO A 59 20.93 -0.94 5.18
CA PRO A 59 21.23 -1.11 3.76
C PRO A 59 19.97 -1.15 2.90
N LEU A 60 20.13 -0.87 1.60
CA LEU A 60 19.06 -1.01 0.63
C LEU A 60 18.95 -2.49 0.23
N PRO A 61 17.82 -3.19 0.52
CA PRO A 61 17.74 -4.64 0.30
C PRO A 61 17.87 -5.05 -1.17
N GLU A 62 17.53 -4.17 -2.12
CA GLU A 62 17.74 -4.36 -3.55
C GLU A 62 19.22 -4.53 -3.93
N LYS A 63 20.13 -3.95 -3.14
CA LYS A 63 21.59 -3.97 -3.39
C LYS A 63 22.31 -4.94 -2.47
N ASP A 64 21.87 -5.06 -1.23
CA ASP A 64 22.49 -5.88 -0.20
C ASP A 64 21.42 -6.47 0.74
N LEU A 65 20.75 -7.51 0.27
CA LEU A 65 19.72 -8.20 1.04
C LEU A 65 20.28 -8.83 2.32
N ALA A 66 21.48 -9.43 2.25
CA ALA A 66 22.10 -10.08 3.41
C ALA A 66 22.40 -9.05 4.51
N GLY A 67 23.04 -7.93 4.14
CA GLY A 67 23.30 -6.84 5.07
C GLY A 67 22.04 -6.18 5.61
N TYR A 68 20.98 -6.05 4.80
CA TYR A 68 19.67 -5.60 5.27
C TYR A 68 19.10 -6.53 6.34
N LEU A 69 19.04 -7.84 6.08
CA LEU A 69 18.50 -8.82 7.03
C LEU A 69 19.32 -8.88 8.33
N ASP A 70 20.65 -8.82 8.22
CA ASP A 70 21.54 -8.78 9.37
C ASP A 70 21.35 -7.52 10.22
N ALA A 71 21.21 -6.36 9.58
CA ALA A 71 20.99 -5.11 10.29
C ALA A 71 19.63 -5.06 10.98
N VAL A 72 18.56 -5.56 10.34
CA VAL A 72 17.22 -5.66 10.95
C VAL A 72 17.24 -6.63 12.13
N ARG A 73 17.88 -7.79 11.99
CA ARG A 73 18.06 -8.76 13.09
C ARG A 73 18.82 -8.16 14.26
N ALA A 74 19.95 -7.50 14.00
CA ALA A 74 20.76 -6.86 15.03
C ALA A 74 19.97 -5.79 15.79
N LEU A 75 19.24 -4.95 15.05
CA LEU A 75 18.37 -3.92 15.63
C LEU A 75 17.24 -4.54 16.48
N ALA A 76 16.61 -5.62 16.01
CA ALA A 76 15.56 -6.31 16.76
C ALA A 76 16.07 -6.92 18.08
N ILE A 77 17.31 -7.43 18.09
CA ILE A 77 17.96 -7.93 19.31
C ILE A 77 18.31 -6.78 20.26
N GLU A 78 18.93 -5.70 19.75
CA GLU A 78 19.32 -4.52 20.53
C GLU A 78 18.11 -3.90 21.24
N GLU A 79 17.02 -3.71 20.50
CA GLU A 79 15.81 -3.03 20.97
C GLU A 79 14.85 -3.99 21.71
N LYS A 80 15.14 -5.29 21.75
CA LYS A 80 14.25 -6.34 22.28
C LYS A 80 12.85 -6.26 21.64
N ALA A 81 12.83 -6.18 20.31
CA ALA A 81 11.62 -5.96 19.54
C ALA A 81 10.60 -7.10 19.73
N ASP A 82 9.33 -6.74 19.92
CA ASP A 82 8.20 -7.67 19.93
C ASP A 82 7.52 -7.75 18.56
N LEU A 83 7.60 -6.69 17.77
CA LEU A 83 6.90 -6.56 16.50
C LEU A 83 7.81 -5.96 15.43
N PHE A 84 7.71 -6.50 14.22
CA PHE A 84 8.20 -5.89 12.99
C PHE A 84 7.00 -5.60 12.07
N ILE A 85 6.81 -4.34 11.70
CA ILE A 85 5.69 -3.90 10.87
C ILE A 85 6.24 -3.39 9.54
N PRO A 86 6.12 -4.20 8.46
CA PRO A 86 6.61 -3.83 7.14
C PRO A 86 5.72 -2.77 6.49
N VAL A 87 6.30 -1.67 6.05
CA VAL A 87 5.60 -0.58 5.34
C VAL A 87 6.32 -0.28 4.03
N THR A 88 6.09 -1.15 3.04
CA THR A 88 6.95 -1.25 1.86
C THR A 88 6.36 -0.64 0.59
N SER A 89 7.23 -0.49 -0.41
CA SER A 89 6.85 -0.39 -1.83
C SER A 89 6.46 -1.78 -2.36
N PRO A 90 5.90 -1.92 -3.58
CA PRO A 90 5.61 -3.23 -4.18
C PRO A 90 6.83 -4.15 -4.18
N ALA A 91 7.92 -3.74 -4.83
CA ALA A 91 9.15 -4.55 -4.92
C ALA A 91 9.75 -4.88 -3.55
N ALA A 92 9.72 -3.94 -2.60
CA ALA A 92 10.30 -4.15 -1.28
C ALA A 92 9.51 -5.12 -0.39
N SER A 93 8.26 -5.47 -0.75
CA SER A 93 7.46 -6.42 0.02
C SER A 93 8.07 -7.82 0.04
N GLU A 94 8.68 -8.28 -1.07
CA GLU A 94 9.38 -9.58 -1.12
C GLU A 94 10.62 -9.62 -0.22
N TYR A 95 11.39 -8.53 -0.15
CA TYR A 95 12.56 -8.48 0.73
C TYR A 95 12.15 -8.48 2.20
N GLU A 96 11.10 -7.73 2.58
CA GLU A 96 10.64 -7.70 3.96
C GLU A 96 9.91 -8.97 4.40
N ALA A 97 9.36 -9.76 3.48
CA ALA A 97 8.84 -11.09 3.77
C ALA A 97 9.93 -12.06 4.28
N GLN A 98 11.20 -11.80 3.94
CA GLN A 98 12.35 -12.57 4.41
C GLN A 98 12.87 -12.12 5.78
N VAL A 99 12.31 -11.08 6.38
CA VAL A 99 12.70 -10.61 7.72
C VAL A 99 12.19 -11.59 8.79
N ALA A 100 10.98 -12.13 8.65
CA ALA A 100 10.36 -12.94 9.70
C ALA A 100 11.24 -14.12 10.19
N PRO A 101 11.91 -14.89 9.31
CA PRO A 101 12.80 -15.98 9.73
C PRO A 101 14.06 -15.56 10.49
N VAL A 102 14.52 -14.31 10.36
CA VAL A 102 15.74 -13.82 11.00
C VAL A 102 15.49 -13.05 12.30
N LEU A 103 14.23 -12.78 12.64
CA LEU A 103 13.85 -12.09 13.87
C LEU A 103 14.12 -12.96 15.12
N PRO A 104 14.44 -12.34 16.27
CA PRO A 104 14.60 -13.07 17.53
C PRO A 104 13.30 -13.76 17.96
N ALA A 105 13.43 -14.84 18.73
CA ALA A 105 12.28 -15.59 19.23
C ALA A 105 11.31 -14.68 20.00
N GLY A 106 10.02 -14.74 19.63
CA GLY A 106 8.97 -13.91 20.22
C GLY A 106 8.73 -12.57 19.51
N CYS A 107 9.58 -12.17 18.57
CA CYS A 107 9.34 -11.02 17.69
C CYS A 107 8.51 -11.46 16.47
N VAL A 108 7.35 -10.82 16.27
CA VAL A 108 6.41 -11.19 15.20
C VAL A 108 6.46 -10.18 14.07
N SER A 109 6.63 -10.66 12.83
CA SER A 109 6.46 -9.85 11.62
C SER A 109 4.99 -9.81 11.19
N TRP A 110 4.52 -8.65 10.74
CA TRP A 110 3.23 -8.48 10.06
C TRP A 110 3.30 -8.68 8.54
N SER A 111 4.45 -9.11 8.01
CA SER A 111 4.53 -9.63 6.65
C SER A 111 3.88 -11.02 6.58
N LEU A 112 3.29 -11.34 5.42
CA LEU A 112 3.09 -12.73 5.02
C LEU A 112 4.45 -13.39 4.73
N ASP A 113 4.50 -14.71 4.72
CA ASP A 113 5.68 -15.45 4.30
C ASP A 113 6.00 -15.21 2.81
N LEU A 114 7.26 -15.45 2.42
CA LEU A 114 7.75 -15.11 1.08
C LEU A 114 6.97 -15.81 -0.05
N GLU A 115 6.60 -17.08 0.13
CA GLU A 115 5.88 -17.83 -0.90
C GLU A 115 4.46 -17.27 -1.06
N THR A 116 3.77 -17.00 0.04
CA THR A 116 2.46 -16.36 0.01
C THR A 116 2.52 -14.95 -0.56
N VAL A 117 3.54 -14.14 -0.26
CA VAL A 117 3.72 -12.81 -0.87
C VAL A 117 3.83 -12.93 -2.38
N ARG A 118 4.67 -13.84 -2.89
CA ARG A 118 4.85 -14.07 -4.33
C ARG A 118 3.57 -14.56 -5.02
N ASP A 119 2.87 -15.50 -4.41
CA ASP A 119 1.60 -16.02 -4.94
C ASP A 119 0.50 -14.95 -4.99
N LEU A 120 0.44 -14.06 -4.00
CA LEU A 120 -0.56 -12.99 -3.95
C LEU A 120 -0.21 -11.80 -4.85
N ASP A 121 1.08 -11.47 -5.01
CA ASP A 121 1.52 -10.37 -5.88
C ASP A 121 1.48 -10.74 -7.38
N ASP A 122 1.61 -12.04 -7.71
CA ASP A 122 1.32 -12.54 -9.05
C ASP A 122 -0.19 -12.46 -9.35
N LYS A 123 -0.57 -11.50 -10.19
CA LYS A 123 -1.97 -11.24 -10.58
C LYS A 123 -2.68 -12.47 -11.13
N THR A 124 -1.96 -13.32 -11.88
CA THR A 124 -2.55 -14.52 -12.50
C THR A 124 -2.78 -15.59 -11.44
N ALA A 125 -1.78 -15.84 -10.59
CA ALA A 125 -1.88 -16.80 -9.49
C ALA A 125 -2.96 -16.40 -8.48
N PHE A 126 -3.02 -15.11 -8.12
CA PHE A 126 -4.05 -14.55 -7.26
C PHE A 126 -5.46 -14.73 -7.84
N CYS A 127 -5.71 -14.31 -9.08
CA CYS A 127 -7.03 -14.46 -9.72
C CYS A 127 -7.43 -15.94 -9.83
N SER A 128 -6.50 -16.80 -10.22
CA SER A 128 -6.73 -18.25 -10.28
C SER A 128 -7.03 -18.84 -8.90
N SER A 129 -6.37 -18.36 -7.86
CA SER A 129 -6.66 -18.78 -6.49
C SER A 129 -8.05 -18.33 -6.02
N ALA A 130 -8.48 -17.13 -6.37
CA ALA A 130 -9.81 -16.65 -6.05
C ALA A 130 -10.89 -17.46 -6.79
N GLU A 131 -10.69 -17.73 -8.08
CA GLU A 131 -11.60 -18.54 -8.90
C GLU A 131 -11.77 -19.96 -8.33
N ARG A 132 -10.67 -20.62 -7.92
CA ARG A 132 -10.73 -21.94 -7.27
C ARG A 132 -11.51 -21.94 -5.95
N LEU A 133 -11.60 -20.80 -5.29
CA LEU A 133 -12.39 -20.62 -4.06
C LEU A 133 -13.85 -20.22 -4.34
N GLY A 134 -14.25 -20.12 -5.61
CA GLY A 134 -15.58 -19.66 -6.00
C GLY A 134 -15.80 -18.16 -5.77
N LEU A 135 -14.72 -17.39 -5.60
CA LEU A 135 -14.78 -15.95 -5.38
C LEU A 135 -14.64 -15.21 -6.72
N PRO A 136 -15.44 -14.15 -6.96
CA PRO A 136 -15.37 -13.41 -8.22
C PRO A 136 -13.99 -12.77 -8.45
N ALA A 137 -13.34 -13.16 -9.55
CA ALA A 137 -12.11 -12.60 -10.07
C ALA A 137 -12.16 -12.66 -11.61
N PRO A 138 -11.50 -11.74 -12.34
CA PRO A 138 -11.44 -11.81 -13.79
C PRO A 138 -10.59 -13.01 -14.22
N ARG A 139 -11.02 -13.69 -15.28
CA ARG A 139 -10.18 -14.73 -15.90
C ARG A 139 -8.90 -14.08 -16.38
N SER A 140 -7.78 -14.67 -15.98
CA SER A 140 -6.45 -14.11 -16.16
C SER A 140 -5.54 -15.18 -16.75
N HIS A 141 -4.83 -14.84 -17.83
CA HIS A 141 -3.94 -15.74 -18.54
C HIS A 141 -2.58 -15.07 -18.72
N ARG A 142 -1.51 -15.81 -18.41
CA ARG A 142 -0.14 -15.36 -18.68
C ARG A 142 0.16 -15.57 -20.15
N VAL A 143 0.86 -14.61 -20.74
CA VAL A 143 1.31 -14.63 -22.13
C VAL A 143 2.78 -14.26 -22.16
N ALA A 144 3.62 -15.14 -22.68
CA ALA A 144 5.07 -15.01 -22.66
C ALA A 144 5.65 -14.54 -24.01
N SER A 145 4.85 -14.53 -25.09
CA SER A 145 5.31 -14.07 -26.40
C SER A 145 4.20 -13.43 -27.24
N ASP A 146 4.61 -12.76 -28.32
CA ASP A 146 3.70 -12.16 -29.32
C ASP A 146 2.86 -13.25 -30.02
N GLU A 147 3.47 -14.40 -30.33
CA GLU A 147 2.79 -15.53 -30.94
C GLU A 147 1.69 -16.09 -30.03
N GLU A 148 1.95 -16.20 -28.72
CA GLU A 148 0.93 -16.62 -27.74
C GLU A 148 -0.22 -15.59 -27.65
N ALA A 149 0.09 -14.29 -27.70
CA ALA A 149 -0.93 -13.24 -27.70
C ALA A 149 -1.83 -13.32 -28.94
N HIS A 150 -1.22 -13.47 -30.12
CA HIS A 150 -1.92 -13.62 -31.39
C HIS A 150 -2.78 -14.89 -31.43
N ALA A 151 -2.23 -16.03 -31.00
CA ALA A 151 -2.98 -17.28 -30.92
C ALA A 151 -4.18 -17.18 -29.97
N PHE A 152 -4.03 -16.48 -28.84
CA PHE A 152 -5.15 -16.23 -27.93
C PHE A 152 -6.24 -15.37 -28.60
N ASN A 153 -5.85 -14.32 -29.34
CA ASN A 153 -6.79 -13.48 -30.07
C ASN A 153 -7.54 -14.25 -31.18
N GLU A 154 -6.83 -15.09 -31.95
CA GLU A 154 -7.47 -15.96 -32.96
C GLU A 154 -8.49 -16.91 -32.33
N LYS A 155 -8.15 -17.51 -31.19
CA LYS A 155 -9.08 -18.34 -30.43
C LYS A 155 -10.34 -17.57 -30.03
N LEU A 156 -10.20 -16.35 -29.49
CA LEU A 156 -11.35 -15.52 -29.12
C LEU A 156 -12.22 -15.14 -30.32
N LEU A 157 -11.61 -14.83 -31.47
CA LEU A 157 -12.35 -14.52 -32.71
C LEU A 157 -13.15 -15.73 -33.20
N ALA A 158 -12.57 -16.94 -33.12
CA ALA A 158 -13.26 -18.18 -33.45
C ALA A 158 -14.44 -18.46 -32.50
N GLU A 159 -14.25 -18.25 -31.19
CA GLU A 159 -15.32 -18.37 -30.19
C GLU A 159 -16.46 -17.37 -30.47
N ALA A 160 -16.11 -16.09 -30.72
CA ALA A 160 -17.06 -15.03 -31.02
C ALA A 160 -17.88 -15.30 -32.30
N ALA A 161 -17.26 -15.89 -33.33
CA ALA A 161 -17.94 -16.26 -34.58
C ALA A 161 -19.05 -17.32 -34.37
N THR A 162 -18.99 -18.08 -33.28
CA THR A 162 -19.97 -19.12 -32.92
C THR A 162 -20.92 -18.70 -31.79
N ALA A 163 -20.69 -17.54 -31.17
CA ALA A 163 -21.46 -17.05 -30.05
C ALA A 163 -22.78 -16.40 -30.49
N THR A 164 -23.85 -16.63 -29.74
CA THR A 164 -25.14 -15.94 -29.92
C THR A 164 -24.96 -14.45 -29.65
N ALA A 165 -25.60 -13.59 -30.46
CA ALA A 165 -25.49 -12.14 -30.34
C ALA A 165 -25.79 -11.65 -28.91
N GLY A 166 -24.82 -10.97 -28.28
CA GLY A 166 -24.99 -10.30 -26.99
C GLY A 166 -24.05 -10.70 -25.84
N ALA A 167 -23.10 -11.62 -26.04
CA ALA A 167 -22.21 -12.11 -24.97
C ALA A 167 -20.70 -12.02 -25.32
N GLU A 168 -20.26 -10.95 -25.97
CA GLU A 168 -18.84 -10.78 -26.30
C GLU A 168 -18.04 -10.45 -25.02
N THR A 169 -17.27 -11.42 -24.52
CA THR A 169 -16.34 -11.18 -23.40
C THR A 169 -15.12 -10.45 -23.93
N ARG A 170 -14.93 -9.21 -23.48
CA ARG A 170 -13.74 -8.42 -23.82
C ARG A 170 -12.58 -8.77 -22.90
N TYR A 171 -11.36 -8.61 -23.41
CA TYR A 171 -10.13 -8.79 -22.65
C TYR A 171 -9.20 -7.57 -22.82
N ILE A 172 -8.29 -7.39 -21.87
CA ILE A 172 -7.22 -6.39 -21.91
C ILE A 172 -5.87 -7.08 -21.77
N LEU A 173 -4.88 -6.57 -22.50
CA LEU A 173 -3.49 -6.98 -22.42
C LEU A 173 -2.73 -5.95 -21.55
N LYS A 174 -2.05 -6.41 -20.50
CA LYS A 174 -1.27 -5.58 -19.58
C LYS A 174 0.14 -6.16 -19.39
N SER A 175 1.14 -5.31 -19.17
CA SER A 175 2.48 -5.76 -18.76
C SER A 175 2.45 -6.20 -17.29
N LEU A 176 3.17 -7.27 -16.94
CA LEU A 176 3.38 -7.67 -15.53
C LEU A 176 4.56 -6.94 -14.89
N ALA A 177 5.50 -6.41 -15.68
CA ALA A 177 6.68 -5.73 -15.14
C ALA A 177 6.30 -4.39 -14.48
N TYR A 178 6.79 -4.17 -13.27
CA TYR A 178 6.62 -2.90 -12.57
C TYR A 178 7.65 -1.88 -13.06
N ASP A 179 7.20 -0.89 -13.83
CA ASP A 179 8.00 0.27 -14.22
C ASP A 179 7.32 1.55 -13.71
N SER A 180 7.87 2.19 -12.68
CA SER A 180 7.26 3.40 -12.11
C SER A 180 7.40 4.65 -12.98
N MET A 181 8.36 4.68 -13.91
CA MET A 181 8.59 5.82 -14.80
C MET A 181 7.64 5.78 -16.00
N HIS A 182 7.47 4.59 -16.60
CA HIS A 182 6.70 4.40 -17.83
C HIS A 182 5.34 3.73 -17.58
N ARG A 183 4.85 3.65 -16.33
CA ARG A 183 3.57 2.99 -15.98
C ARG A 183 2.36 3.53 -16.75
N LEU A 184 2.41 4.80 -17.15
CA LEU A 184 1.31 5.47 -17.86
C LEU A 184 1.53 5.50 -19.38
N ASP A 185 2.66 4.99 -19.86
CA ASP A 185 2.97 5.00 -21.27
C ASP A 185 2.14 3.94 -22.00
N LEU A 186 1.63 4.31 -23.16
CA LEU A 186 1.00 3.36 -24.08
C LEU A 186 2.12 2.73 -24.91
N PHE A 187 2.40 1.46 -24.68
CA PHE A 187 3.44 0.74 -25.41
C PHE A 187 3.02 0.42 -26.85
N THR A 188 3.94 0.56 -27.78
CA THR A 188 3.83 0.09 -29.17
C THR A 188 4.56 -1.24 -29.34
N LEU A 189 3.99 -2.18 -30.08
CA LEU A 189 4.62 -3.46 -30.42
C LEU A 189 5.73 -3.28 -31.48
N PRO A 190 6.76 -4.16 -31.51
CA PRO A 190 6.98 -5.33 -30.64
C PRO A 190 7.68 -4.99 -29.31
N CYS A 191 7.50 -5.86 -28.31
CA CYS A 191 8.08 -5.72 -26.98
C CYS A 191 9.15 -6.81 -26.70
N ALA A 192 10.03 -6.58 -25.72
CA ALA A 192 11.05 -7.56 -25.35
C ALA A 192 10.42 -8.81 -24.70
N PRO A 193 10.89 -10.03 -25.03
CA PRO A 193 10.33 -11.30 -24.54
C PRO A 193 10.47 -11.49 -23.02
N ASP A 194 11.37 -10.77 -22.37
CA ASP A 194 11.63 -10.89 -20.93
C ASP A 194 10.55 -10.21 -20.05
N ASN A 195 9.57 -9.53 -20.66
CA ASN A 195 8.45 -8.92 -19.97
C ASN A 195 7.17 -9.73 -20.22
N PRO A 196 6.77 -10.63 -19.31
CA PRO A 196 5.56 -11.40 -19.47
C PRO A 196 4.34 -10.48 -19.40
N TRP A 197 3.36 -10.75 -20.24
CA TRP A 197 2.09 -10.03 -20.31
C TRP A 197 0.98 -10.85 -19.64
N ILE A 198 -0.08 -10.17 -19.25
CA ILE A 198 -1.31 -10.77 -18.75
C ILE A 198 -2.47 -10.36 -19.65
N ILE A 199 -3.22 -11.33 -20.14
CA ILE A 199 -4.54 -11.14 -20.72
C ILE A 199 -5.57 -11.35 -19.62
N GLN A 200 -6.38 -10.34 -19.34
CA GLN A 200 -7.37 -10.36 -18.27
C GLN A 200 -8.75 -9.98 -18.81
N THR A 201 -9.82 -10.62 -18.32
CA THR A 201 -11.19 -10.23 -18.67
C THR A 201 -11.42 -8.75 -18.34
N PHE A 202 -11.99 -8.01 -19.29
CA PHE A 202 -12.33 -6.61 -19.14
C PHE A 202 -13.65 -6.47 -18.38
N VAL A 203 -13.56 -6.08 -17.11
CA VAL A 203 -14.72 -5.76 -16.28
C VAL A 203 -15.05 -4.27 -16.44
N VAL A 204 -16.29 -3.95 -16.79
CA VAL A 204 -16.75 -2.57 -16.92
C VAL A 204 -17.33 -2.13 -15.59
N GLY A 205 -16.67 -1.22 -14.89
CA GLY A 205 -17.10 -0.86 -13.55
C GLY A 205 -16.26 0.22 -12.90
N ASP A 206 -16.59 0.49 -11.65
CA ASP A 206 -15.84 1.40 -10.80
C ASP A 206 -14.74 0.64 -10.05
N GLU A 207 -13.54 1.22 -10.01
CA GLU A 207 -12.40 0.65 -9.31
C GLU A 207 -12.44 1.00 -7.81
N TYR A 208 -12.09 0.03 -6.97
CA TYR A 208 -12.01 0.14 -5.51
C TYR A 208 -10.72 -0.50 -5.00
N SER A 209 -10.24 -0.02 -3.87
CA SER A 209 -9.08 -0.58 -3.17
C SER A 209 -9.44 -0.93 -1.74
N THR A 210 -8.90 -2.02 -1.23
CA THR A 210 -9.07 -2.46 0.17
C THR A 210 -7.72 -2.57 0.87
N CYS A 211 -7.72 -2.49 2.20
CA CYS A 211 -6.58 -2.83 3.04
C CYS A 211 -7.08 -3.55 4.29
N ALA A 212 -6.55 -4.74 4.53
CA ALA A 212 -6.90 -5.60 5.64
C ALA A 212 -5.66 -6.01 6.45
N LEU A 213 -5.81 -6.00 7.77
CA LEU A 213 -4.90 -6.71 8.69
C LEU A 213 -5.57 -8.03 9.06
N VAL A 214 -4.87 -9.14 8.92
CA VAL A 214 -5.44 -10.49 9.04
C VAL A 214 -4.57 -11.34 9.95
N LYS A 215 -5.19 -12.15 10.80
CA LYS A 215 -4.49 -13.18 11.59
C LYS A 215 -5.25 -14.48 11.53
N GLU A 216 -4.56 -15.53 11.07
CA GLU A 216 -5.09 -16.90 10.96
C GLU A 216 -6.44 -16.96 10.21
N GLY A 217 -6.54 -16.18 9.13
CA GLY A 217 -7.74 -16.04 8.31
C GLY A 217 -8.82 -15.12 8.87
N ARG A 218 -8.66 -14.58 10.08
CA ARG A 218 -9.61 -13.63 10.67
C ARG A 218 -9.20 -12.19 10.37
N LEU A 219 -10.15 -11.41 9.85
CA LEU A 219 -9.97 -9.96 9.69
C LEU A 219 -9.85 -9.29 11.06
N LEU A 220 -8.71 -8.66 11.29
CA LEU A 220 -8.43 -7.84 12.46
C LEU A 220 -8.70 -6.38 12.21
N ALA A 221 -8.43 -5.86 11.01
CA ALA A 221 -8.75 -4.50 10.60
C ALA A 221 -9.11 -4.48 9.12
N PHE A 222 -9.98 -3.56 8.71
CA PHE A 222 -10.41 -3.45 7.32
C PHE A 222 -10.77 -1.99 6.98
N THR A 223 -10.35 -1.55 5.80
CA THR A 223 -10.84 -0.33 5.16
C THR A 223 -10.90 -0.54 3.64
N ASP A 224 -11.79 0.21 3.00
CA ASP A 224 -11.96 0.25 1.55
C ASP A 224 -12.11 1.69 1.08
N ASN A 225 -11.97 1.93 -0.21
CA ASN A 225 -12.27 3.22 -0.84
C ASN A 225 -12.49 3.03 -2.34
N ARG A 226 -13.24 3.93 -2.96
CA ARG A 226 -13.20 4.05 -4.43
C ARG A 226 -11.81 4.52 -4.85
N ALA A 227 -11.26 3.95 -5.93
CA ALA A 227 -9.97 4.36 -6.46
C ALA A 227 -10.00 5.84 -6.82
N CYS A 228 -8.89 6.55 -6.57
CA CYS A 228 -8.78 7.95 -6.92
C CYS A 228 -7.40 8.23 -7.53
N LEU A 229 -7.40 8.93 -8.68
CA LEU A 229 -6.17 9.25 -9.41
C LEU A 229 -5.13 9.98 -8.56
N SER A 230 -5.61 10.78 -7.59
CA SER A 230 -4.73 11.53 -6.70
C SER A 230 -3.98 10.64 -5.70
N CYS A 231 -4.51 9.47 -5.31
CA CYS A 231 -3.98 8.66 -4.20
C CYS A 231 -3.76 9.44 -2.87
N PHE A 232 -4.38 10.62 -2.73
CA PHE A 232 -4.23 11.50 -1.56
C PHE A 232 -5.53 11.69 -0.78
N ASN A 233 -6.67 11.30 -1.37
CA ASN A 233 -7.99 11.44 -0.78
C ASN A 233 -8.68 10.09 -0.77
N TYR A 234 -8.56 9.37 0.35
CA TYR A 234 -9.27 8.13 0.56
C TYR A 234 -10.57 8.43 1.29
N THR A 235 -11.70 8.16 0.63
CA THR A 235 -13.02 8.22 1.27
C THR A 235 -13.51 6.78 1.43
N PRO A 236 -13.78 6.33 2.67
CA PRO A 236 -14.25 4.97 2.91
C PRO A 236 -15.51 4.64 2.10
N ALA A 237 -15.47 3.54 1.33
CA ALA A 237 -16.61 3.10 0.52
C ALA A 237 -17.64 2.34 1.36
N ARG A 238 -17.20 1.64 2.42
CA ARG A 238 -18.03 0.89 3.36
C ARG A 238 -18.84 -0.22 2.69
N SER A 239 -18.24 -0.89 1.72
CA SER A 239 -18.88 -1.97 0.97
C SER A 239 -18.76 -3.29 1.73
N GLU A 240 -19.91 -3.81 2.20
CA GLU A 240 -19.98 -5.14 2.80
C GLU A 240 -19.64 -6.24 1.78
N ALA A 241 -19.89 -6.01 0.49
CA ALA A 241 -19.53 -6.96 -0.57
C ALA A 241 -18.01 -7.09 -0.72
N LEU A 242 -17.27 -5.97 -0.74
CA LEU A 242 -15.80 -5.98 -0.75
C LEU A 242 -15.25 -6.63 0.52
N ARG A 243 -15.83 -6.29 1.67
CA ARG A 243 -15.42 -6.84 2.96
C ARG A 243 -15.63 -8.34 3.05
N SER A 244 -16.81 -8.83 2.64
CA SER A 244 -17.14 -10.25 2.64
C SER A 244 -16.21 -11.04 1.71
N TRP A 245 -15.94 -10.53 0.50
CA TRP A 245 -14.97 -11.13 -0.41
C TRP A 245 -13.60 -11.30 0.27
N VAL A 246 -13.07 -10.22 0.85
CA VAL A 246 -11.74 -10.21 1.49
C VAL A 246 -11.71 -11.14 2.71
N ARG A 247 -12.78 -11.15 3.52
CA ARG A 247 -12.93 -12.04 4.66
C ARG A 247 -12.86 -13.50 4.21
N ASP A 248 -13.65 -13.87 3.22
CA ASP A 248 -13.82 -15.26 2.81
C ASP A 248 -12.55 -15.78 2.12
N PHE A 249 -11.89 -14.94 1.29
CA PHE A 249 -10.57 -15.25 0.71
C PHE A 249 -9.51 -15.49 1.80
N CYS A 250 -9.41 -14.55 2.75
CA CYS A 250 -8.42 -14.63 3.83
C CYS A 250 -8.67 -15.84 4.74
N ALA A 251 -9.94 -16.14 5.06
CA ALA A 251 -10.33 -17.27 5.89
C ALA A 251 -9.98 -18.60 5.22
N ALA A 252 -10.36 -18.77 3.94
CA ALA A 252 -10.08 -20.00 3.19
C ALA A 252 -8.59 -20.28 3.05
N ARG A 253 -7.78 -19.23 2.86
CA ARG A 253 -6.31 -19.32 2.75
C ARG A 253 -5.59 -19.27 4.11
N ARG A 254 -6.32 -19.06 5.22
CA ARG A 254 -5.79 -18.91 6.60
C ARG A 254 -4.67 -17.85 6.72
N LEU A 255 -4.79 -16.75 5.99
CA LEU A 255 -3.73 -15.74 5.88
C LEU A 255 -3.40 -15.05 7.22
N SER A 256 -2.14 -14.67 7.41
CA SER A 256 -1.67 -13.86 8.55
C SER A 256 -0.71 -12.78 8.07
N GLY A 257 -1.10 -11.52 8.15
CA GLY A 257 -0.34 -10.39 7.64
C GLY A 257 -1.23 -9.28 7.10
N VAL A 258 -0.71 -8.49 6.17
CA VAL A 258 -1.44 -7.40 5.51
C VAL A 258 -1.84 -7.80 4.10
N VAL A 259 -3.11 -7.62 3.76
CA VAL A 259 -3.67 -7.98 2.45
C VAL A 259 -4.41 -6.76 1.91
N CYS A 260 -3.93 -6.19 0.80
CA CYS A 260 -4.65 -5.14 0.08
C CYS A 260 -5.08 -5.68 -1.27
N ILE A 261 -6.37 -5.59 -1.59
CA ILE A 261 -6.90 -6.09 -2.86
C ILE A 261 -7.59 -4.95 -3.58
N ASP A 262 -7.29 -4.82 -4.87
CA ASP A 262 -7.98 -3.92 -5.77
C ASP A 262 -9.09 -4.68 -6.50
N PHE A 263 -10.20 -3.98 -6.71
CA PHE A 263 -11.44 -4.52 -7.25
C PHE A 263 -11.96 -3.64 -8.38
N ILE A 264 -12.67 -4.25 -9.32
CA ILE A 264 -13.64 -3.55 -10.16
C ILE A 264 -15.03 -4.03 -9.76
N VAL A 265 -15.89 -3.10 -9.37
CA VAL A 265 -17.31 -3.37 -9.11
C VAL A 265 -18.06 -3.22 -10.42
N ASP A 266 -18.52 -4.35 -10.97
CA ASP A 266 -19.19 -4.41 -12.26
C ASP A 266 -20.44 -3.52 -12.30
N ALA A 267 -20.55 -2.70 -13.35
CA ALA A 267 -21.58 -1.67 -13.47
C ALA A 267 -22.99 -2.24 -13.63
N GLN A 268 -23.13 -3.47 -14.12
CA GLN A 268 -24.43 -4.08 -14.38
C GLN A 268 -24.92 -4.93 -13.19
N SER A 269 -24.05 -5.79 -12.67
CA SER A 269 -24.37 -6.74 -11.60
C SER A 269 -24.06 -6.22 -10.20
N GLY A 270 -23.21 -5.20 -10.06
CA GLY A 270 -22.67 -4.76 -8.77
C GLY A 270 -21.68 -5.75 -8.14
N THR A 271 -21.28 -6.79 -8.87
CA THR A 271 -20.36 -7.82 -8.37
C THR A 271 -18.94 -7.26 -8.25
N PRO A 272 -18.28 -7.41 -7.08
CA PRO A 272 -16.88 -7.02 -6.93
C PRO A 272 -15.95 -8.11 -7.47
N TYR A 273 -15.24 -7.82 -8.57
CA TYR A 273 -14.20 -8.68 -9.12
C TYR A 273 -12.84 -8.25 -8.58
N ALA A 274 -12.15 -9.11 -7.82
CA ALA A 274 -10.80 -8.82 -7.35
C ALA A 274 -9.79 -8.95 -8.50
N ILE A 275 -9.07 -7.87 -8.82
CA ILE A 275 -8.22 -7.80 -10.02
C ILE A 275 -6.73 -7.97 -9.74
N GLU A 276 -6.28 -7.62 -8.53
CA GLU A 276 -4.91 -7.81 -8.05
C GLU A 276 -4.86 -7.78 -6.52
N CYS A 277 -3.86 -8.42 -5.93
CA CYS A 277 -3.53 -8.31 -4.53
C CYS A 277 -2.13 -7.73 -4.35
N ASN A 278 -2.00 -6.82 -3.40
CA ASN A 278 -0.79 -6.15 -2.96
C ASN A 278 -0.59 -6.52 -1.48
N PRO A 279 0.20 -7.55 -1.13
CA PRO A 279 0.32 -8.12 0.22
C PRO A 279 1.16 -7.26 1.19
N ARG A 280 0.82 -5.97 1.29
CA ARG A 280 1.51 -4.92 2.06
C ARG A 280 0.53 -3.80 2.38
N PHE A 281 0.84 -2.91 3.32
CA PHE A 281 -0.02 -1.75 3.57
C PHE A 281 -0.17 -0.87 2.32
N SER A 282 -1.41 -0.59 1.93
CA SER A 282 -1.76 0.49 1.01
C SER A 282 -1.95 1.80 1.78
N SER A 283 -1.83 2.94 1.10
CA SER A 283 -2.01 4.26 1.71
C SER A 283 -3.45 4.50 2.18
N ASN A 284 -4.43 3.72 1.74
CA ASN A 284 -5.79 3.79 2.30
C ASN A 284 -5.87 3.36 3.77
N VAL A 285 -4.83 2.71 4.35
CA VAL A 285 -4.73 2.46 5.80
C VAL A 285 -4.85 3.74 6.63
N LEU A 286 -4.55 4.90 6.04
CA LEU A 286 -4.76 6.21 6.66
C LEU A 286 -6.23 6.46 7.08
N ASN A 287 -7.20 5.78 6.48
CA ASN A 287 -8.60 5.82 6.92
C ASN A 287 -8.80 5.31 8.36
N LEU A 288 -7.86 4.52 8.89
CA LEU A 288 -7.88 4.01 10.26
C LEU A 288 -7.17 4.94 11.26
N PHE A 289 -6.70 6.12 10.83
CA PHE A 289 -5.95 7.07 11.67
C PHE A 289 -6.70 7.45 12.96
N TRP A 290 -8.02 7.59 12.92
CA TRP A 290 -8.85 7.97 14.08
C TRP A 290 -9.53 6.78 14.76
N ASN A 291 -9.05 5.55 14.52
CA ASN A 291 -9.61 4.33 15.11
C ASN A 291 -8.64 3.74 16.14
N PRO A 292 -8.66 4.15 17.42
CA PRO A 292 -7.72 3.66 18.44
C PRO A 292 -7.64 2.12 18.56
N PRO A 293 -8.75 1.36 18.39
CA PRO A 293 -8.69 -0.08 18.25
C PRO A 293 -7.68 -0.63 17.21
N PHE A 294 -7.37 0.09 16.13
CA PHE A 294 -6.42 -0.36 15.10
C PHE A 294 -5.01 -0.56 15.66
N GLY A 295 -4.50 0.38 16.46
CA GLY A 295 -3.23 0.19 17.18
C GLY A 295 -3.25 -1.05 18.09
N GLY A 296 -4.39 -1.33 18.72
CA GLY A 296 -4.61 -2.53 19.52
C GLY A 296 -4.53 -3.82 18.70
N ALA A 297 -5.07 -3.84 17.47
CA ALA A 297 -5.02 -4.98 16.56
C ALA A 297 -3.59 -5.32 16.11
N LEU A 298 -2.75 -4.31 15.88
CA LEU A 298 -1.35 -4.48 15.49
C LEU A 298 -0.51 -5.16 16.60
N PHE A 299 -0.81 -4.87 17.87
CA PHE A 299 -0.01 -5.37 18.98
C PHE A 299 -0.64 -6.58 19.70
N ARG A 300 -1.97 -6.67 19.82
CA ARG A 300 -2.69 -7.73 20.54
C ARG A 300 -3.64 -8.51 19.62
N PRO A 301 -3.14 -9.19 18.58
CA PRO A 301 -4.00 -9.84 17.59
C PRO A 301 -4.88 -10.95 18.19
N HIS A 302 -4.45 -11.58 19.30
CA HIS A 302 -5.18 -12.67 19.96
C HIS A 302 -6.15 -12.24 21.07
N LYS A 303 -6.15 -10.96 21.50
CA LYS A 303 -7.02 -10.48 22.61
C LYS A 303 -8.23 -9.66 22.15
N GLY A 304 -8.42 -9.44 20.85
CA GLY A 304 -9.51 -8.62 20.32
C GLY A 304 -10.50 -9.42 19.46
N GLY A 305 -11.81 -9.13 19.60
CA GLY A 305 -12.76 -9.30 18.49
C GLY A 305 -12.30 -8.44 17.30
N GLY A 306 -12.64 -8.83 16.07
CA GLY A 306 -12.18 -8.12 14.87
C GLY A 306 -12.38 -6.61 15.02
N VAL A 307 -11.32 -5.81 14.86
CA VAL A 307 -11.41 -4.36 14.91
C VAL A 307 -12.00 -3.90 13.59
N GLU A 308 -13.28 -3.59 13.59
CA GLU A 308 -13.86 -2.86 12.49
C GLU A 308 -13.40 -1.40 12.54
N ALA A 309 -13.49 -0.71 11.41
CA ALA A 309 -13.53 0.75 11.41
C ALA A 309 -14.79 1.20 12.16
N PHE A 310 -14.75 1.17 13.50
CA PHE A 310 -15.87 1.66 14.30
C PHE A 310 -15.85 3.18 14.27
N PHE A 311 -17.01 3.71 13.90
CA PHE A 311 -17.25 5.13 13.70
C PHE A 311 -17.20 5.86 15.05
N TRP A 312 -16.20 6.71 15.21
CA TRP A 312 -16.32 7.88 16.07
C TRP A 312 -15.78 9.07 15.28
N PRO A 313 -16.59 10.06 14.87
CA PRO A 313 -16.03 11.28 14.33
C PRO A 313 -15.52 12.09 15.54
N PRO A 314 -14.20 12.31 15.72
CA PRO A 314 -13.81 13.56 16.33
C PRO A 314 -14.27 14.71 15.39
N PRO A 315 -14.58 15.91 15.91
CA PRO A 315 -14.74 17.08 15.06
C PRO A 315 -13.48 17.22 14.19
N PRO A 316 -13.58 17.63 12.91
CA PRO A 316 -12.39 17.77 12.09
C PRO A 316 -11.45 18.78 12.77
N PRO A 317 -10.23 18.39 13.20
CA PRO A 317 -9.19 19.39 13.36
C PRO A 317 -8.88 19.97 11.96
N PRO A 318 -8.30 21.17 11.85
CA PRO A 318 -8.00 21.74 10.55
C PRO A 318 -6.75 21.06 9.99
N PRO A 319 -6.80 20.39 8.84
CA PRO A 319 -5.64 20.59 7.95
C PRO A 319 -5.80 20.81 6.44
N LEU A 320 -4.64 21.13 5.87
CA LEU A 320 -4.40 21.81 4.61
C LEU A 320 -3.83 20.86 3.55
N GLN A 321 -4.56 20.63 2.45
CA GLN A 321 -3.95 20.23 1.16
C GLN A 321 -3.35 21.47 0.47
N ILE A 322 -2.41 22.16 1.13
CA ILE A 322 -1.74 23.34 0.56
C ILE A 322 -1.10 22.99 -0.78
N TRP A 323 -0.44 21.84 -0.89
CA TRP A 323 0.28 21.47 -2.10
C TRP A 323 -0.61 21.31 -3.33
N ALA A 324 -1.77 20.67 -3.20
CA ALA A 324 -2.70 20.46 -4.32
C ALA A 324 -3.44 21.75 -4.73
N LEU A 325 -3.47 22.76 -3.87
CA LEU A 325 -4.14 24.04 -4.11
C LEU A 325 -3.15 25.13 -4.56
N LEU A 326 -1.93 25.16 -4.02
CA LEU A 326 -0.85 26.05 -4.48
C LEU A 326 -0.32 25.67 -5.86
N SER A 327 -0.39 24.39 -6.23
CA SER A 327 0.01 23.93 -7.57
C SER A 327 -1.04 24.19 -8.65
N LYS A 328 -2.31 24.43 -8.27
CA LYS A 328 -3.39 24.78 -9.20
C LYS A 328 -3.42 26.28 -9.43
N ARG A 329 -2.75 26.73 -10.50
CA ARG A 329 -2.86 28.10 -11.03
C ARG A 329 -3.84 28.15 -12.20
N PRO A 330 -4.59 29.26 -12.39
CA PRO A 330 -4.59 30.48 -11.57
C PRO A 330 -5.51 30.39 -10.34
N PHE A 331 -5.11 31.06 -9.25
CA PHE A 331 -5.87 31.18 -8.00
C PHE A 331 -7.14 32.02 -8.24
N SER A 332 -8.32 31.42 -8.12
CA SER A 332 -9.62 32.11 -8.25
C SER A 332 -10.34 32.22 -6.90
N LEU A 333 -11.34 33.10 -6.77
CA LEU A 333 -12.20 33.19 -5.57
C LEU A 333 -12.90 31.85 -5.23
N ARG A 334 -13.26 31.06 -6.26
CA ARG A 334 -13.74 29.68 -6.08
C ARG A 334 -12.67 28.76 -5.49
N SER A 335 -11.40 28.98 -5.85
CA SER A 335 -10.25 28.25 -5.30
C SER A 335 -10.01 28.61 -3.83
N ALA A 336 -10.30 29.84 -3.41
CA ALA A 336 -10.23 30.27 -2.01
C ALA A 336 -11.35 29.63 -1.15
N GLY A 337 -12.58 29.55 -1.66
CA GLY A 337 -13.68 28.84 -0.98
C GLY A 337 -13.41 27.34 -0.84
N ALA A 338 -12.89 26.71 -1.91
CA ALA A 338 -12.48 25.30 -1.88
C ALA A 338 -11.28 25.07 -0.94
N LEU A 339 -10.36 26.02 -0.85
CA LEU A 339 -9.26 26.01 0.11
C LEU A 339 -9.80 26.05 1.54
N LEU A 340 -10.62 27.04 1.89
CA LEU A 340 -11.22 27.16 3.23
C LEU A 340 -12.01 25.90 3.63
N SER A 341 -12.84 25.38 2.72
CA SER A 341 -13.56 24.13 2.93
C SER A 341 -12.60 22.96 3.17
N THR A 342 -11.53 22.86 2.38
CA THR A 342 -10.50 21.82 2.54
C THR A 342 -9.78 21.94 3.88
N VAL A 343 -9.36 23.16 4.27
CA VAL A 343 -8.73 23.44 5.57
C VAL A 343 -9.64 23.02 6.72
N ALA A 344 -10.93 23.29 6.61
CA ALA A 344 -11.90 23.02 7.66
C ALA A 344 -12.31 21.54 7.76
N THR A 345 -12.12 20.74 6.71
CA THR A 345 -12.73 19.40 6.62
C THR A 345 -11.76 18.24 6.37
N LYS A 346 -10.54 18.48 5.88
CA LYS A 346 -9.65 17.39 5.43
C LYS A 346 -8.40 17.23 6.29
N LYS A 347 -8.18 16.01 6.81
CA LYS A 347 -6.96 15.68 7.57
C LYS A 347 -5.72 15.51 6.66
N ASP A 348 -4.76 16.44 6.73
CA ASP A 348 -3.37 16.21 6.33
C ASP A 348 -2.76 15.12 7.20
N ALA A 349 -1.93 14.31 6.56
CA ALA A 349 -1.49 13.07 7.15
C ALA A 349 -0.25 13.22 8.04
N TYR A 350 0.53 14.31 7.94
CA TYR A 350 1.63 14.63 8.86
C TYR A 350 1.23 15.68 9.91
N PHE A 351 0.39 16.66 9.55
CA PHE A 351 0.04 17.76 10.45
C PHE A 351 -0.76 17.29 11.66
N ASP A 352 -0.19 17.47 12.86
CA ASP A 352 -0.87 17.33 14.13
C ASP A 352 -0.41 18.45 15.07
N VAL A 353 -1.33 19.10 15.77
CA VAL A 353 -1.00 20.20 16.70
C VAL A 353 -0.16 19.70 17.87
N ALA A 354 -0.37 18.46 18.31
CA ALA A 354 0.40 17.84 19.37
C ALA A 354 1.74 17.26 18.88
N ASP A 355 1.96 17.20 17.56
CA ASP A 355 3.17 16.68 16.93
C ASP A 355 3.43 17.40 15.59
N PRO A 356 3.81 18.69 15.60
CA PRO A 356 3.87 19.51 14.39
C PRO A 356 5.16 19.30 13.58
N LEU A 357 6.20 18.73 14.20
CA LEU A 357 7.53 18.62 13.60
C LEU A 357 7.56 17.77 12.32
N PRO A 358 6.85 16.63 12.19
CA PRO A 358 6.79 15.89 10.93
C PRO A 358 6.29 16.72 9.77
N PHE A 359 5.27 17.56 9.97
CA PHE A 359 4.75 18.43 8.91
C PHE A 359 5.80 19.45 8.46
N ILE A 360 6.47 20.11 9.41
CA ILE A 360 7.54 21.08 9.12
C ILE A 360 8.72 20.37 8.43
N ALA A 361 9.17 19.25 8.98
CA ALA A 361 10.27 18.46 8.42
C ALA A 361 9.93 17.96 7.01
N HIS A 362 8.70 17.57 6.74
CA HIS A 362 8.28 17.14 5.42
C HIS A 362 8.48 18.25 4.38
N LEU A 363 8.07 19.47 4.70
CA LEU A 363 8.13 20.63 3.80
C LEU A 363 9.54 21.19 3.62
N PHE A 364 10.31 21.28 4.71
CA PHE A 364 11.55 22.06 4.74
C PHE A 364 12.81 21.20 4.80
N VAL A 365 12.69 19.90 5.06
CA VAL A 365 13.84 19.00 5.24
C VAL A 365 13.74 17.79 4.31
N HIS A 366 12.71 16.95 4.45
CA HIS A 366 12.57 15.68 3.72
C HIS A 366 12.50 15.90 2.20
N ILE A 367 11.50 16.63 1.69
CA ILE A 367 11.36 16.85 0.25
C ILE A 367 12.54 17.67 -0.32
N PRO A 368 12.98 18.79 0.30
CA PRO A 368 14.15 19.52 -0.17
C PRO A 368 15.43 18.70 -0.19
N ALA A 369 15.69 17.83 0.79
CA ALA A 369 16.87 16.98 0.81
C ALA A 369 16.86 15.96 -0.34
N LEU A 370 15.70 15.37 -0.64
CA LEU A 370 15.56 14.48 -1.80
C LEU A 370 15.82 15.23 -3.11
N LEU A 371 15.25 16.42 -3.27
CA LEU A 371 15.46 17.25 -4.45
C LEU A 371 16.93 17.68 -4.60
N ALA A 372 17.54 18.18 -3.53
CA ALA A 372 18.94 18.60 -3.53
C ALA A 372 19.87 17.45 -3.90
N ARG A 373 19.64 16.26 -3.32
CA ARG A 373 20.38 15.05 -3.69
C ARG A 373 20.20 14.75 -5.18
N ASN A 374 18.96 14.71 -5.66
CA ASN A 374 18.69 14.31 -7.05
C ASN A 374 19.27 15.31 -8.07
N LEU A 375 19.21 16.61 -7.75
CA LEU A 375 19.88 17.66 -8.52
C LEU A 375 21.40 17.49 -8.52
N SER A 376 22.00 17.09 -7.39
CA SER A 376 23.45 16.88 -7.29
C SER A 376 23.93 15.64 -8.05
N THR A 377 23.11 14.59 -8.15
CA THR A 377 23.45 13.36 -8.88
C THR A 377 23.09 13.42 -10.36
N GLY A 378 22.28 14.41 -10.78
CA GLY A 378 21.80 14.54 -12.15
C GLY A 378 20.85 13.43 -12.59
N ASN A 379 20.25 12.70 -11.65
CA ASN A 379 19.40 11.55 -11.96
C ASN A 379 18.02 12.03 -12.46
N LYS A 380 17.50 11.40 -13.52
CA LYS A 380 16.23 11.81 -14.13
C LYS A 380 15.07 11.44 -13.20
N TRP A 381 14.05 12.29 -13.16
CA TRP A 381 12.87 12.08 -12.33
C TRP A 381 11.61 12.64 -12.98
N ALA A 382 10.47 12.02 -12.71
CA ALA A 382 9.18 12.36 -13.30
C ALA A 382 8.29 13.19 -12.35
N LYS A 383 8.27 12.83 -11.06
CA LYS A 383 7.42 13.51 -10.06
C LYS A 383 7.93 13.32 -8.64
N ILE A 384 7.48 14.20 -7.75
CA ILE A 384 7.58 14.03 -6.30
C ILE A 384 6.26 13.45 -5.81
N ASP A 385 6.32 12.39 -5.00
CA ASP A 385 5.15 11.84 -4.34
C ASP A 385 5.27 12.03 -2.81
N PRO A 386 4.55 13.03 -2.25
CA PRO A 386 4.60 13.31 -0.82
C PRO A 386 3.95 12.23 0.06
N CYS A 387 3.07 11.37 -0.49
CA CYS A 387 2.40 10.33 0.30
C CYS A 387 3.32 9.14 0.58
N ILE A 388 4.10 8.74 -0.41
CA ILE A 388 5.12 7.69 -0.26
C ILE A 388 6.51 8.26 -0.01
N GLY A 389 6.64 9.59 0.14
CA GLY A 389 7.84 10.29 0.58
C GLY A 389 9.05 10.08 -0.32
N LYS A 390 8.86 9.94 -1.63
CA LYS A 390 9.92 9.65 -2.60
C LYS A 390 9.79 10.45 -3.89
N LEU A 391 10.91 10.53 -4.62
CA LEU A 391 10.93 10.92 -6.02
C LEU A 391 10.66 9.69 -6.87
N THR A 392 9.87 9.85 -7.93
CA THR A 392 9.79 8.84 -9.00
C THR A 392 10.94 9.14 -9.95
N GLU A 393 12.02 8.37 -9.83
CA GLU A 393 13.29 8.60 -10.52
C GLU A 393 13.79 7.34 -11.23
N GLU A 394 14.66 7.55 -12.22
CA GLU A 394 15.27 6.49 -13.01
C GLU A 394 16.06 5.54 -12.09
N ASN A 395 15.86 4.23 -12.26
CA ASN A 395 16.36 3.14 -11.40
C ASN A 395 15.73 3.02 -9.99
N GLY A 396 14.72 3.83 -9.64
CA GLY A 396 13.97 3.66 -8.39
C GLY A 396 14.71 4.09 -7.12
N ASP A 397 14.60 3.29 -6.06
CA ASP A 397 15.16 3.62 -4.73
C ASP A 397 16.69 3.51 -4.67
#